data_AF-A0A024W6B8-F1
#
_entry.id   AF-A0A024W6B8-F1
#
_cell.length_a   1.000
_cell.length_b   1.000
_cell.length_c   1.000
_cell.angle_alpha   90.00
_cell.angle_beta   90.00
_cell.angle_gamma   90.00
#
_symmetry.space_group_name_H-M   'P 1'
#
loop_
_entity.id
_entity.type
_entity.pdbx_description
1 polymer ?
#
loop_
_entity_poly.entity_id
_entity_poly.type
_entity_poly.pdbx_seq_one_letter_code
_entity_poly.pdbx_strand_id
1 'polypeptide(L)'
;MDIQEIISGRLIHKPSGRIYHKIFNPPKVPFRDDVTNEPLIQREDDNEDVLKKRLTVFKSETSPLISYYKNKNLLINLDATQPANDLEKKISQHIDG
;
A
#
# COMPACT_ATOMS: atom_id res chain seq x y z
N MET A 1 2.85 0.86 -11.66
CA MET A 1 1.79 1.68 -11.02
C MET A 1 2.47 2.80 -10.27
N ASP A 2 2.02 4.05 -10.40
CA ASP A 2 2.63 5.18 -9.70
C ASP A 2 2.17 5.21 -8.24
N ILE A 3 3.08 5.50 -7.30
CA ILE A 3 2.77 5.64 -5.87
C ILE A 3 1.74 6.75 -5.64
N GLN A 4 1.76 7.82 -6.43
CA GLN A 4 0.77 8.89 -6.33
C GLN A 4 -0.64 8.42 -6.69
N GLU A 5 -0.77 7.62 -7.74
CA GLU A 5 -2.05 7.01 -8.13
C GLU A 5 -2.57 6.08 -7.02
N ILE A 6 -1.69 5.24 -6.44
CA ILE A 6 -2.05 4.30 -5.36
C ILE A 6 -2.61 5.04 -4.15
N ILE A 7 -1.98 6.14 -3.75
CA ILE A 7 -2.36 6.89 -2.56
C ILE A 7 -3.65 7.69 -2.81
N SER A 8 -3.74 8.40 -3.93
CA SER A 8 -4.90 9.26 -4.24
C SER A 8 -6.20 8.47 -4.53
N GLY A 9 -6.09 7.20 -4.92
CA GLY A 9 -7.24 6.33 -5.16
C GLY A 9 -7.68 5.50 -3.96
N ARG A 10 -6.97 5.56 -2.82
CA ARG A 10 -7.24 4.71 -1.65
C ARG A 10 -8.55 5.07 -0.94
N LEU A 11 -9.29 4.03 -0.56
CA LEU A 11 -10.50 4.10 0.25
C LEU A 11 -10.36 3.14 1.44
N ILE A 12 -10.89 3.51 2.61
CA ILE A 12 -10.74 2.73 3.83
C ILE A 12 -12.07 2.61 4.55
N HIS A 13 -12.39 1.40 4.99
CA HIS A 13 -13.49 1.17 5.91
C HIS A 13 -13.00 1.36 7.36
N LYS A 14 -13.31 2.52 7.97
CA LYS A 14 -12.75 2.94 9.27
C LYS A 14 -12.88 1.90 10.41
N PRO A 15 -14.02 1.21 10.61
CA PRO A 15 -14.17 0.22 11.67
C PRO A 15 -13.31 -1.05 11.48
N SER A 16 -13.08 -1.47 10.23
CA SER A 16 -12.41 -2.76 9.95
C SER A 16 -10.97 -2.64 9.48
N GLY A 17 -10.57 -1.46 9.00
CA GLY A 17 -9.28 -1.25 8.35
C GLY A 17 -9.17 -1.83 6.92
N ARG A 18 -10.24 -2.43 6.35
CA ARG A 18 -10.23 -2.89 4.96
C ARG A 18 -9.90 -1.74 4.01
N ILE A 19 -9.01 -2.03 3.05
CA ILE A 19 -8.51 -1.07 2.07
C ILE A 19 -9.05 -1.45 0.70
N TYR A 20 -9.59 -0.44 0.02
CA TYR A 20 -10.05 -0.48 -1.36
C TYR A 20 -9.29 0.55 -2.18
N HIS A 21 -9.40 0.46 -3.49
CA HIS A 21 -8.85 1.45 -4.40
C HIS A 21 -9.84 1.71 -5.54
N LYS A 22 -10.13 2.98 -5.84
CA LYS A 22 -11.14 3.39 -6.84
C LYS A 22 -11.00 2.69 -8.21
N ILE A 23 -9.76 2.37 -8.60
CA ILE A 23 -9.41 1.73 -9.89
C ILE A 23 -8.93 0.28 -9.72
N PHE A 24 -7.87 0.04 -8.94
CA PHE A 24 -7.19 -1.27 -8.89
C PHE A 24 -7.85 -2.33 -7.99
N ASN A 25 -8.69 -1.92 -7.04
CA ASN A 25 -9.45 -2.83 -6.16
C ASN A 25 -10.75 -2.15 -5.73
N PRO A 26 -11.66 -1.87 -6.69
CA PRO A 26 -12.85 -1.09 -6.43
C PRO A 26 -13.82 -1.86 -5.52
N PRO A 27 -14.54 -1.17 -4.62
CA PRO A 27 -15.63 -1.80 -3.90
C PRO A 27 -16.74 -2.20 -4.88
N LYS A 28 -17.53 -3.22 -4.53
CA LYS A 28 -18.68 -3.67 -5.32
C LYS A 28 -19.71 -2.57 -5.52
N VAL A 29 -19.93 -1.76 -4.48
CA VAL A 29 -20.77 -0.56 -4.53
C VAL A 29 -19.88 0.66 -4.26
N PRO A 30 -19.93 1.71 -5.12
CA PRO A 30 -19.09 2.88 -4.94
C PRO A 30 -19.18 3.46 -3.51
N PHE A 31 -18.02 3.64 -2.88
CA PHE A 31 -17.86 4.18 -1.52
C PHE A 31 -18.57 3.40 -0.41
N ARG A 32 -18.84 2.10 -0.61
CA ARG A 32 -19.39 1.21 0.42
C ARG A 32 -18.48 0.01 0.67
N ASP A 33 -18.39 -0.41 1.92
CA ASP A 33 -17.68 -1.62 2.31
C ASP A 33 -18.41 -2.87 1.78
N ASP A 34 -17.67 -3.84 1.25
CA ASP A 34 -18.26 -5.02 0.62
C ASP A 34 -18.91 -6.00 1.61
N VAL A 35 -18.62 -5.88 2.91
CA VAL A 35 -19.12 -6.78 3.96
C VAL A 35 -20.26 -6.13 4.74
N THR A 36 -20.10 -4.89 5.17
CA THR A 36 -21.07 -4.19 6.03
C THR A 36 -21.95 -3.20 5.27
N ASN A 37 -21.59 -2.86 4.02
CA ASN A 37 -22.24 -1.80 3.24
C ASN A 37 -22.18 -0.41 3.91
N GLU A 38 -21.29 -0.23 4.89
CA GLU A 38 -21.05 1.06 5.55
C GLU A 38 -20.20 1.98 4.65
N PRO A 39 -20.22 3.31 4.87
CA PRO A 39 -19.42 4.24 4.08
C PRO A 39 -17.91 3.97 4.18
N LEU A 40 -17.24 4.01 3.03
CA LEU A 40 -15.77 4.13 2.95
C LEU A 40 -15.36 5.60 3.01
N ILE A 41 -14.20 5.85 3.59
CA ILE A 41 -13.59 7.17 3.63
C ILE A 41 -12.30 7.20 2.81
N GLN A 42 -12.02 8.34 2.19
CA GLN A 42 -10.68 8.66 1.71
C GLN A 42 -9.94 9.38 2.85
N ARG A 43 -8.65 9.10 3.04
CA ARG A 43 -7.91 9.80 4.08
C ARG A 43 -7.61 11.23 3.63
N GLU A 44 -7.68 12.19 4.56
CA GLU A 44 -7.43 13.62 4.29
C GLU A 44 -5.99 13.90 3.85
N ASP A 45 -5.06 13.03 4.24
CA ASP A 45 -3.63 13.10 3.95
C ASP A 45 -3.24 12.47 2.60
N ASP A 46 -4.20 11.95 1.83
CA ASP A 46 -3.99 11.35 0.51
C ASP A 46 -4.02 12.42 -0.62
N ASN A 47 -3.20 13.47 -0.44
CA ASN A 47 -2.97 14.52 -1.43
C ASN A 47 -1.50 14.61 -1.85
N GLU A 48 -1.23 15.23 -3.00
CA GLU A 48 0.09 15.26 -3.61
C GLU A 48 1.16 15.93 -2.74
N ASP A 49 0.83 17.06 -2.10
CA ASP A 49 1.78 17.81 -1.28
C ASP A 49 2.19 17.03 -0.02
N VAL A 50 1.22 16.38 0.64
CA VAL A 50 1.49 15.53 1.80
C VAL A 50 2.25 14.27 1.39
N LEU A 51 1.93 13.69 0.22
CA LEU A 51 2.66 12.55 -0.31
C LEU A 51 4.13 12.88 -0.57
N LYS A 52 4.41 14.01 -1.23
CA LYS A 52 5.79 14.46 -1.47
C LYS A 52 6.58 14.60 -0.16
N LYS A 53 5.98 15.24 0.85
CA LYS A 53 6.60 15.37 2.19
C LYS A 53 6.90 14.00 2.79
N ARG A 54 5.95 13.07 2.74
CA ARG A 54 6.13 11.69 3.25
C ARG A 54 7.21 10.92 2.52
N LEU A 55 7.27 11.02 1.19
CA LEU A 55 8.31 10.37 0.39
C LEU A 55 9.69 10.94 0.70
N THR A 56 9.80 12.25 0.94
CA THR A 56 11.06 12.87 1.40
C THR A 56 11.50 12.32 2.74
N VAL A 57 10.59 12.26 3.73
CA VAL A 57 10.89 11.69 5.06
C VAL A 57 11.26 10.21 4.98
N PHE A 58 10.52 9.42 4.20
CA PHE A 58 10.85 8.00 3.95
C PHE A 58 12.25 7.86 3.36
N LYS A 59 12.61 8.71 2.37
CA LYS A 59 13.93 8.68 1.75
C LYS A 59 15.05 9.04 2.72
N SER A 60 14.84 9.99 3.64
CA SER A 60 15.85 10.38 4.61
C SER A 60 15.98 9.39 5.77
N GLU A 61 14.86 8.87 6.28
CA GLU A 61 14.84 8.11 7.53
C GLU A 61 14.78 6.60 7.34
N THR A 62 14.07 6.13 6.31
CA THR A 62 13.80 4.69 6.11
C THR A 62 14.73 4.04 5.09
N SER A 63 15.11 4.74 4.01
CA SER A 63 16.03 4.18 2.99
C SER A 63 17.37 3.66 3.55
N PRO A 64 18.01 4.26 4.57
CA PRO A 64 19.23 3.69 5.16
C PRO A 64 19.04 2.27 5.73
N LEU A 65 17.81 1.89 6.10
CA LEU A 65 17.50 0.55 6.60
C LEU A 65 17.68 -0.53 5.52
N ILE A 66 17.58 -0.17 4.23
CA ILE A 66 17.86 -1.10 3.12
C ILE A 66 19.30 -1.61 3.24
N SER A 67 20.26 -0.70 3.38
CA SER A 67 21.67 -1.05 3.56
C SER A 67 21.90 -1.85 4.84
N TYR A 68 21.22 -1.49 5.93
CA TYR A 68 21.31 -2.22 7.19
C TYR A 68 20.89 -3.69 7.07
N TYR A 69 19.71 -3.97 6.51
CA TYR A 69 19.22 -5.35 6.34
C TYR A 69 20.00 -6.10 5.26
N LYS A 70 20.47 -5.41 4.21
CA LYS A 70 21.36 -5.99 3.19
C LYS A 70 22.66 -6.48 3.79
N ASN A 71 23.31 -5.68 4.63
CA ASN A 71 24.58 -6.05 5.29
C ASN A 71 24.44 -7.22 6.27
N LYS A 72 23.23 -7.46 6.79
CA LYS A 72 22.91 -8.62 7.62
C LYS A 72 22.52 -9.87 6.83
N ASN A 73 22.48 -9.79 5.49
CA ASN A 73 21.95 -10.84 4.61
C ASN A 73 20.50 -11.23 4.94
N LEU A 74 19.70 -10.28 5.42
CA LEU A 74 18.28 -10.46 5.77
C LEU A 74 17.33 -9.81 4.75
N LEU A 75 17.86 -9.07 3.78
CA LEU A 75 17.04 -8.32 2.82
C LEU A 75 16.62 -9.20 1.64
N ILE A 76 15.32 -9.35 1.45
CA ILE A 76 14.69 -9.87 0.24
C ILE A 76 14.05 -8.69 -0.50
N ASN A 77 14.38 -8.51 -1.78
CA ASN A 77 13.78 -7.45 -2.61
C ASN A 77 12.57 -7.98 -3.36
N LEU A 78 11.46 -7.26 -3.30
CA LEU A 78 10.22 -7.59 -3.99
C LEU A 78 9.72 -6.40 -4.79
N ASP A 79 9.19 -6.67 -5.98
CA ASP A 79 8.55 -5.66 -6.82
C ASP A 79 7.10 -5.42 -6.37
N ALA A 80 6.86 -4.30 -5.69
CA ALA A 80 5.52 -3.94 -5.20
C ALA A 80 4.63 -3.26 -6.26
N THR A 81 5.09 -3.15 -7.52
CA THR A 81 4.31 -2.51 -8.60
C THR A 81 3.41 -3.48 -9.38
N GLN A 82 3.55 -4.79 -9.13
CA GLN A 82 2.74 -5.86 -9.70
C GLN A 82 1.37 -6.01 -8.99
N PRO A 83 0.40 -6.75 -9.57
CA PRO A 83 -0.88 -7.02 -8.92
C PRO A 83 -0.74 -7.69 -7.55
N ALA A 84 -1.68 -7.38 -6.64
CA ALA A 84 -1.64 -7.86 -5.25
C ALA A 84 -1.53 -9.39 -5.13
N ASN A 85 -2.29 -10.14 -5.94
CA ASN A 85 -2.28 -11.61 -5.93
C ASN A 85 -0.91 -12.20 -6.34
N ASP A 86 -0.21 -11.55 -7.26
CA ASP A 86 1.11 -12.02 -7.72
C ASP A 86 2.20 -11.70 -6.68
N LEU A 87 2.09 -10.53 -6.03
CA LEU A 87 2.95 -10.15 -4.93
C LEU A 87 2.75 -11.06 -3.71
N GLU A 88 1.51 -11.38 -3.36
CA GLU A 88 1.17 -12.31 -2.27
C GLU A 88 1.84 -13.67 -2.47
N LYS A 89 1.70 -14.26 -3.67
CA LYS A 89 2.36 -15.53 -4.01
C LYS A 89 3.89 -15.45 -3.86
N LYS A 90 4.50 -14.37 -4.34
CA LYS A 90 5.96 -14.17 -4.20
C LYS A 90 6.39 -14.06 -2.75
N ILE A 91 5.60 -13.40 -1.90
CA ILE A 91 5.88 -13.31 -0.46
C ILE A 91 5.83 -14.70 0.17
N SER A 92 4.75 -15.47 -0.05
CA SER A 92 4.61 -16.83 0.48
C SER A 92 5.75 -17.75 0.04
N GLN A 93 6.18 -17.69 -1.22
CA GLN A 93 7.31 -18.48 -1.72
C GLN A 93 8.63 -18.26 -0.96
N HIS A 94 8.85 -17.09 -0.36
CA HIS A 94 10.05 -16.81 0.42
C HIS A 94 9.92 -17.18 1.90
N ILE A 95 8.69 -17.41 2.39
CA ILE A 95 8.41 -17.77 3.79
C ILE A 95 8.28 -19.29 3.93
N ASP A 96 7.53 -19.91 3.02
CA ASP A 96 7.18 -21.34 3.07
C ASP A 96 8.16 -22.23 2.26
N GLY A 97 9.11 -21.59 1.55
CA GLY A 97 10.12 -22.25 0.72
C GLY A 97 11.31 -22.82 1.47
#